data_AF-A0A971IHT2-F1
#
_entry.id   AF-A0A971IHT2-F1
#
_cell.length_a   1.000
_cell.length_b   1.000
_cell.length_c   1.000
_cell.angle_alpha   90.00
_cell.angle_beta   90.00
_cell.angle_gamma   90.00
#
_symmetry.space_group_name_H-M   'P 1'
#
loop_
_entity.id
_entity.type
_entity.pdbx_description
1 polymer ?
#
loop_
_entity_poly.entity_id
_entity_poly.type
_entity_poly.pdbx_seq_one_letter_code
_entity_poly.pdbx_strand_id
1 'polypeptide(L)'
;MQTYPKAIAGLIDELRKIPGIGPKTAQRLAFHLVVSGKSSIDLLIDSLAEVRDTIGYCSVCGNLTDIDPCAICQDPQRDASVICVVGYPKDVLAIERVGGYKGLYHVLHGYIEPLKGIGPDDIRVKELIARVTGAGQAGRPLETGQTGGTVEQAGHAGQHTKQAGHLAQAGQSAKMGQAQQVSGTGQARLGSQVKEVILATNPDIDGETTALYLARALKPLGVKVTRLARGLPFGADLDYADEVTLARALEGRSEI
;
A
#
# COMPACT_ATOMS: atom_id res chain seq x y z
N MET A 1 13.12 -36.31 9.43
CA MET A 1 11.89 -37.11 9.60
C MET A 1 10.80 -36.47 8.75
N GLN A 2 10.47 -37.06 7.60
CA GLN A 2 9.38 -36.59 6.74
C GLN A 2 8.06 -37.13 7.32
N THR A 3 7.44 -36.35 8.22
CA THR A 3 6.23 -36.77 8.96
C THR A 3 4.94 -36.58 8.14
N TYR A 4 5.00 -35.94 6.98
CA TYR A 4 3.83 -35.63 6.14
C TYR A 4 4.07 -35.96 4.66
N PRO A 5 3.01 -36.25 3.90
CA PRO A 5 3.06 -36.24 2.44
C PRO A 5 3.61 -34.91 1.91
N LYS A 6 4.41 -34.95 0.84
CA LYS A 6 5.09 -33.78 0.25
C LYS A 6 4.14 -32.60 0.01
N ALA A 7 2.92 -32.85 -0.46
CA ALA A 7 1.92 -31.83 -0.73
C ALA A 7 1.45 -31.09 0.54
N ILE A 8 1.27 -31.82 1.65
CA ILE A 8 0.86 -31.25 2.94
C ILE A 8 2.01 -30.45 3.56
N ALA A 9 3.24 -30.97 3.48
CA ALA A 9 4.42 -30.25 3.96
C ALA A 9 4.59 -28.90 3.23
N GLY A 10 4.43 -28.89 1.90
CA GLY A 10 4.49 -27.66 1.11
C GLY A 10 3.42 -26.63 1.52
N LEU A 11 2.16 -27.07 1.73
CA LEU A 11 1.10 -26.18 2.20
C LEU A 11 1.40 -25.58 3.58
N ILE A 12 1.93 -26.39 4.51
CA ILE A 12 2.32 -25.91 5.84
C ILE A 12 3.40 -24.82 5.73
N ASP A 13 4.40 -25.03 4.87
CA ASP A 13 5.49 -24.06 4.70
C ASP A 13 5.02 -22.74 4.07
N GLU A 14 4.08 -22.77 3.13
CA GLU A 14 3.47 -21.54 2.60
C GLU A 14 2.64 -20.80 3.65
N LEU A 15 1.80 -21.51 4.41
CA LEU A 15 0.99 -20.91 5.48
C LEU A 15 1.84 -20.27 6.58
N ARG A 16 3.05 -20.80 6.85
CA ARG A 16 3.99 -20.24 7.83
C ARG A 16 4.59 -18.91 7.42
N LYS A 17 4.55 -18.53 6.13
CA LYS A 17 5.05 -17.23 5.66
C LYS A 17 4.09 -16.09 5.99
N ILE A 18 2.83 -16.41 6.33
CA ILE A 18 1.84 -15.41 6.71
C ILE A 18 2.12 -14.93 8.13
N PRO A 19 2.21 -13.60 8.37
CA PRO A 19 2.47 -13.06 9.69
C PRO A 19 1.39 -13.50 10.70
N GLY A 20 1.82 -13.98 11.86
CA GLY A 20 0.94 -14.48 12.93
C GLY A 20 0.63 -15.98 12.86
N ILE A 21 1.10 -16.71 11.85
CA ILE A 21 0.89 -18.16 11.72
C ILE A 21 2.16 -18.93 12.11
N GLY A 22 2.15 -19.49 13.32
CA GLY A 22 3.22 -20.40 13.78
C GLY A 22 3.10 -21.82 13.23
N PRO A 23 4.13 -22.68 13.40
CA PRO A 23 4.16 -24.04 12.85
C PRO A 23 2.95 -24.90 13.22
N LYS A 24 2.52 -24.86 14.49
CA LYS A 24 1.35 -25.63 14.97
C LYS A 24 0.04 -25.14 14.35
N THR A 25 -0.11 -23.84 14.20
CA THR A 25 -1.30 -23.23 13.58
C THR A 25 -1.35 -23.56 12.09
N ALA A 26 -0.23 -23.44 11.38
CA ALA A 26 -0.12 -23.81 9.96
C ALA A 26 -0.47 -25.29 9.73
N GLN A 27 0.06 -26.18 10.58
CA GLN A 27 -0.31 -27.60 10.53
C GLN A 27 -1.82 -27.79 10.73
N ARG A 28 -2.41 -27.19 11.76
CA ARG A 28 -3.85 -27.30 12.03
C ARG A 28 -4.70 -26.81 10.85
N LEU A 29 -4.34 -25.68 10.25
CA LEU A 29 -5.03 -25.13 9.08
C LEU A 29 -4.89 -26.04 7.85
N ALA A 30 -3.69 -26.53 7.57
CA ALA A 30 -3.44 -27.43 6.44
C ALA A 30 -4.29 -28.70 6.53
N PHE A 31 -4.34 -29.35 7.70
CA PHE A 31 -5.18 -30.53 7.90
C PHE A 31 -6.68 -30.21 7.84
N HIS A 32 -7.11 -29.06 8.38
CA HIS A 32 -8.50 -28.63 8.29
C HIS A 32 -8.95 -28.45 6.83
N LEU A 33 -8.12 -27.81 5.99
CA LEU A 33 -8.41 -27.62 4.57
C LEU A 33 -8.52 -28.96 3.82
N VAL A 34 -7.59 -29.89 4.07
CA VAL A 34 -7.61 -31.22 3.45
C VAL A 34 -8.88 -32.01 3.82
N VAL A 35 -9.35 -31.89 5.06
CA VAL A 35 -10.55 -32.60 5.55
C VAL A 35 -11.86 -31.93 5.11
N SER A 36 -11.84 -30.61 4.87
CA SER A 36 -13.03 -29.83 4.48
C SER A 36 -13.53 -30.15 3.05
N GLY A 37 -12.75 -30.90 2.28
CA GLY A 37 -13.13 -31.39 0.94
C GLY A 37 -12.83 -30.39 -0.18
N LYS A 38 -12.93 -30.88 -1.42
CA LYS A 38 -12.47 -30.18 -2.63
C LYS A 38 -13.15 -28.81 -2.84
N SER A 39 -14.46 -28.73 -2.60
CA SER A 39 -15.24 -27.50 -2.83
C SER A 39 -14.74 -26.30 -2.00
N SER A 40 -14.43 -26.51 -0.71
CA SER A 40 -13.91 -25.43 0.14
C SER A 40 -12.52 -24.97 -0.25
N ILE A 41 -11.69 -25.87 -0.77
CA ILE A 41 -10.34 -25.54 -1.27
C ILE A 41 -10.44 -24.72 -2.56
N ASP A 42 -11.28 -25.16 -3.51
CA ASP A 42 -11.47 -24.46 -4.78
C ASP A 42 -11.98 -23.02 -4.53
N LEU A 43 -12.97 -22.83 -3.65
CA LEU A 43 -13.46 -21.51 -3.25
C LEU A 43 -12.38 -20.61 -2.63
N LEU A 44 -11.49 -21.17 -1.81
CA LEU A 44 -10.38 -20.43 -1.22
C LEU A 44 -9.35 -20.01 -2.27
N ILE A 45 -9.03 -20.91 -3.21
CA ILE A 45 -8.12 -20.62 -4.32
C ILE A 45 -8.70 -19.51 -5.20
N ASP A 46 -9.98 -19.60 -5.55
CA ASP A 46 -10.66 -18.60 -6.38
C ASP A 46 -10.67 -17.23 -5.69
N SER A 47 -10.97 -17.19 -4.39
CA SER A 47 -10.95 -15.94 -3.60
C SER A 47 -9.55 -15.31 -3.54
N LEU A 48 -8.50 -16.12 -3.40
CA LEU A 48 -7.11 -15.63 -3.40
C LEU A 48 -6.67 -15.15 -4.79
N ALA A 49 -7.10 -15.84 -5.85
CA ALA A 49 -6.83 -15.44 -7.22
C ALA A 49 -7.52 -14.11 -7.56
N GLU A 50 -8.79 -13.96 -7.18
CA GLU A 50 -9.55 -12.72 -7.37
C GLU A 50 -8.87 -11.53 -6.68
N VAL A 51 -8.44 -11.68 -5.42
CA VAL A 51 -7.70 -10.62 -4.70
C VAL A 51 -6.38 -10.28 -5.41
N ARG A 52 -5.61 -11.28 -5.84
CA ARG A 52 -4.34 -11.07 -6.55
C ARG A 52 -4.54 -10.30 -7.86
N ASP A 53 -5.61 -10.60 -8.59
CA ASP A 53 -5.83 -10.09 -9.95
C ASP A 53 -6.60 -8.77 -9.97
N THR A 54 -7.40 -8.49 -8.94
CA THR A 54 -8.31 -7.33 -8.88
C THR A 54 -7.77 -6.20 -8.02
N ILE A 55 -7.08 -6.52 -6.92
CA ILE A 55 -6.65 -5.52 -5.96
C ILE A 55 -5.31 -4.90 -6.39
N GLY A 56 -5.30 -3.58 -6.55
CA GLY A 56 -4.12 -2.78 -6.82
C GLY A 56 -3.99 -1.60 -5.87
N TYR A 57 -3.19 -0.62 -6.29
CA TYR A 57 -3.00 0.63 -5.56
C TYR A 57 -3.51 1.80 -6.40
N CYS A 58 -4.17 2.73 -5.72
CA CYS A 58 -4.62 3.98 -6.33
C CYS A 58 -3.43 4.79 -6.85
N SER A 59 -3.48 5.20 -8.11
CA SER A 59 -2.49 6.03 -8.78
C SER A 59 -2.30 7.40 -8.11
N VAL A 60 -3.34 7.91 -7.44
CA VAL A 60 -3.35 9.23 -6.80
C VAL A 60 -2.83 9.19 -5.36
N CYS A 61 -3.32 8.26 -4.54
CA CYS A 61 -3.05 8.26 -3.09
C CYS A 61 -2.28 7.04 -2.59
N GLY A 62 -2.08 5.99 -3.39
CA GLY A 62 -1.46 4.74 -2.95
C GLY A 62 -2.35 3.85 -2.07
N ASN A 63 -3.62 4.20 -1.82
CA ASN A 63 -4.49 3.31 -1.06
C ASN A 63 -4.80 2.02 -1.83
N LEU A 64 -5.08 0.94 -1.09
CA LEU A 64 -5.54 -0.32 -1.65
C LEU A 64 -6.92 -0.13 -2.29
N THR A 65 -7.11 -0.58 -3.53
CA THR A 65 -8.34 -0.35 -4.28
C THR A 65 -8.51 -1.39 -5.40
N ASP A 66 -9.76 -1.71 -5.74
CA ASP A 66 -10.17 -2.47 -6.91
C ASP A 66 -10.44 -1.57 -8.14
N ILE A 67 -10.67 -0.28 -7.90
CA ILE A 67 -10.91 0.74 -8.93
C ILE A 67 -9.86 1.85 -8.81
N ASP A 68 -9.21 2.22 -9.91
CA ASP A 68 -8.23 3.32 -9.95
C ASP A 68 -8.76 4.51 -10.74
N PRO A 69 -8.81 5.74 -10.17
CA PRO A 69 -8.53 6.12 -8.78
C PRO A 69 -9.50 5.53 -7.74
N CYS A 70 -9.12 5.42 -6.47
CA CYS A 70 -10.01 4.86 -5.45
C CYS A 70 -11.24 5.76 -5.18
N ALA A 71 -12.30 5.17 -4.61
CA ALA A 71 -13.55 5.87 -4.29
C ALA A 71 -13.35 7.15 -3.46
N ILE A 72 -12.37 7.16 -2.53
CA ILE A 72 -12.06 8.35 -1.71
C ILE A 72 -11.49 9.49 -2.57
N CYS A 73 -10.67 9.19 -3.58
CA CYS A 73 -10.08 10.21 -4.44
C CYS A 73 -11.06 10.73 -5.49
N GLN A 74 -12.03 9.91 -5.90
CA GLN A 74 -13.06 10.31 -6.86
C GLN A 74 -14.21 11.09 -6.22
N ASP A 75 -14.39 11.00 -4.90
CA ASP A 75 -15.50 11.61 -4.18
C ASP A 75 -15.40 13.15 -4.20
N PRO A 76 -16.32 13.85 -4.90
CA PRO A 76 -16.28 15.31 -5.04
C PRO A 76 -16.71 16.03 -3.76
N GLN A 77 -17.28 15.33 -2.77
CA GLN A 77 -17.64 15.93 -1.48
C GLN A 77 -16.43 16.08 -0.55
N ARG A 78 -15.28 15.53 -0.92
CA ARG A 78 -14.06 15.59 -0.11
C ARG A 78 -13.25 16.85 -0.37
N ASP A 79 -12.61 17.32 0.69
CA ASP A 79 -11.76 18.50 0.63
C ASP A 79 -10.37 18.13 0.10
N ALA A 80 -10.14 18.43 -1.19
CA ALA A 80 -8.85 18.23 -1.84
C ALA A 80 -7.73 19.16 -1.33
N SER A 81 -8.05 20.17 -0.51
CA SER A 81 -7.06 21.08 0.07
C SER A 81 -6.38 20.52 1.32
N VAL A 82 -6.87 19.41 1.87
CA VAL A 82 -6.31 18.76 3.06
C VAL A 82 -5.90 17.32 2.73
N ILE A 83 -4.64 16.97 3.00
CA ILE A 83 -4.11 15.61 2.79
C ILE A 83 -3.67 14.99 4.11
N CYS A 84 -4.21 13.83 4.47
CA CYS A 84 -3.78 13.01 5.58
C CYS A 84 -2.79 11.94 5.12
N VAL A 85 -1.55 12.04 5.59
CA VAL A 85 -0.45 11.14 5.23
C VAL A 85 -0.38 10.01 6.25
N VAL A 86 -0.48 8.77 5.79
CA VAL A 86 -0.43 7.56 6.61
C VAL A 86 0.65 6.59 6.14
N GLY A 87 1.07 5.67 7.02
CA GLY A 87 2.08 4.67 6.68
C GLY A 87 1.56 3.60 5.73
N TYR A 88 0.40 3.00 6.05
CA TYR A 88 -0.13 1.83 5.35
C TYR A 88 -1.63 1.95 5.02
N PRO A 89 -2.16 1.19 4.04
CA PRO A 89 -3.58 1.22 3.68
C PRO A 89 -4.54 0.91 4.85
N LYS A 90 -4.12 0.06 5.79
CA LYS A 90 -4.89 -0.26 7.00
C LYS A 90 -5.17 0.97 7.89
N ASP A 91 -4.29 1.97 7.85
CA ASP A 91 -4.43 3.19 8.65
C ASP A 91 -5.51 4.09 8.06
N VAL A 92 -5.68 4.10 6.73
CA VAL A 92 -6.82 4.76 6.06
C VAL A 92 -8.13 4.17 6.56
N LEU A 93 -8.24 2.84 6.60
CA LEU A 93 -9.42 2.15 7.10
C LEU A 93 -9.72 2.50 8.56
N ALA A 94 -8.68 2.66 9.39
CA ALA A 94 -8.86 3.04 10.79
C ALA A 94 -9.46 4.45 10.93
N ILE A 95 -8.98 5.42 10.15
CA ILE A 95 -9.47 6.81 10.19
C ILE A 95 -10.87 6.91 9.57
N GLU A 96 -11.12 6.25 8.44
CA GLU A 96 -12.43 6.28 7.78
C GLU A 96 -13.56 5.69 8.64
N ARG A 97 -13.27 4.65 9.45
CA ARG A 97 -14.25 4.07 10.38
C ARG A 97 -14.80 5.08 11.39
N VAL A 98 -14.03 6.12 11.73
CA VAL A 98 -14.48 7.19 12.63
C VAL A 98 -15.45 8.15 11.94
N GLY A 99 -15.40 8.26 10.61
CA GLY A 99 -16.31 9.09 9.80
C GLY A 99 -16.13 10.62 9.93
N GLY A 100 -15.21 11.08 10.79
CA GLY A 100 -14.97 12.49 11.09
C GLY A 100 -14.01 13.23 10.14
N TYR A 101 -13.27 12.51 9.29
CA TYR A 101 -12.32 13.10 8.35
C TYR A 101 -12.90 13.18 6.94
N LYS A 102 -12.82 14.37 6.31
CA LYS A 102 -13.37 14.64 4.97
C LYS A 102 -12.32 15.05 3.94
N GLY A 103 -11.03 15.05 4.30
CA GLY A 103 -9.95 15.30 3.36
C GLY A 103 -9.57 14.06 2.55
N LEU A 104 -8.48 14.16 1.80
CA LEU A 104 -7.91 13.07 1.02
C LEU A 104 -6.75 12.40 1.77
N TYR A 105 -6.40 11.17 1.39
CA TYR A 105 -5.25 10.47 1.97
C TYR A 105 -4.05 10.44 1.05
N HIS A 106 -2.89 10.16 1.62
CA HIS A 106 -1.70 9.69 0.91
C HIS A 106 -1.03 8.57 1.72
N VAL A 107 -0.76 7.44 1.08
CA VAL A 107 -0.18 6.24 1.72
C VAL A 107 1.28 6.11 1.34
N LEU A 108 2.16 6.06 2.33
CA LEU A 108 3.62 6.01 2.14
C LEU A 108 4.14 4.61 1.77
N HIS A 109 3.40 3.55 2.14
CA HIS A 109 3.82 2.14 2.05
C HIS A 109 5.03 1.78 2.91
N GLY A 110 5.23 2.51 4.00
CA GLY A 110 6.36 2.26 4.88
C GLY A 110 6.72 3.46 5.73
N TYR A 111 7.77 3.28 6.51
CA TYR A 111 8.41 4.30 7.31
C TYR A 111 9.90 4.33 6.97
N ILE A 112 10.56 5.45 7.28
CA ILE A 112 12.01 5.54 7.23
C ILE A 112 12.56 4.74 8.40
N GLU A 113 13.30 3.67 8.08
CA GLU A 113 13.90 2.76 9.05
C GLU A 113 15.41 2.66 8.80
N PRO A 114 16.23 3.58 9.36
CA PRO A 114 17.67 3.63 9.08
C PRO A 114 18.40 2.32 9.42
N LEU A 115 17.94 1.62 10.46
CA LEU A 115 18.52 0.35 10.91
C LEU A 115 18.29 -0.80 9.90
N LYS A 116 17.21 -0.73 9.11
CA LYS A 116 16.92 -1.69 8.03
C LYS A 116 17.36 -1.19 6.66
N GLY A 117 18.00 -0.02 6.59
CA GLY A 117 18.42 0.60 5.34
C GLY A 117 17.27 1.13 4.49
N ILE A 118 16.07 1.32 5.06
CA ILE A 118 14.91 1.87 4.34
C ILE A 118 14.96 3.38 4.44
N GLY A 119 15.18 4.05 3.31
CA GLY A 119 15.30 5.50 3.20
C GLY A 119 14.05 6.17 2.62
N PRO A 120 14.08 7.50 2.45
CA PRO A 120 12.99 8.26 1.84
C PRO A 120 12.68 7.90 0.39
N ASP A 121 13.64 7.31 -0.32
CA ASP A 121 13.50 6.89 -1.72
C ASP A 121 12.75 5.56 -1.87
N ASP A 122 12.69 4.76 -0.79
CA ASP A 122 12.04 3.45 -0.75
C ASP A 122 10.54 3.54 -0.36
N ILE A 123 10.09 4.74 0.00
CA ILE A 123 8.70 5.04 0.38
C ILE A 123 8.13 6.14 -0.52
N ARG A 124 6.80 6.29 -0.54
CA ARG A 124 6.10 7.20 -1.47
C ARG A 124 6.14 8.68 -1.07
N VAL A 125 7.31 9.20 -0.71
CA VAL A 125 7.51 10.61 -0.36
C VAL A 125 7.56 11.50 -1.59
N LYS A 126 8.18 11.03 -2.68
CA LYS A 126 8.32 11.82 -3.92
C LYS A 126 6.96 12.15 -4.51
N GLU A 127 6.05 11.18 -4.52
CA GLU A 127 4.70 11.35 -5.02
C GLU A 127 3.87 12.26 -4.14
N LEU A 128 4.09 12.25 -2.82
CA LEU A 128 3.47 13.21 -1.91
C LEU A 128 3.91 14.64 -2.26
N ILE A 129 5.21 14.86 -2.44
CA ILE A 129 5.77 16.17 -2.80
C ILE A 129 5.23 16.63 -4.17
N ALA A 130 5.20 15.74 -5.16
CA ALA A 130 4.64 16.03 -6.48
C ALA A 130 3.16 16.43 -6.38
N ARG A 131 2.39 15.71 -5.56
CA ARG A 131 0.97 15.98 -5.31
C ARG A 131 0.73 17.31 -4.60
N VAL A 132 1.59 17.69 -3.65
CA VAL A 132 1.50 18.98 -2.95
C VAL A 132 1.88 20.15 -3.86
N THR A 133 2.88 19.96 -4.73
CA THR A 133 3.35 21.01 -5.65
C THR A 133 2.49 21.15 -6.92
N GLY A 134 1.57 20.22 -7.17
CA GLY A 134 0.77 20.19 -8.41
C GLY A 134 1.59 19.84 -9.65
N ALA A 135 2.83 19.36 -9.47
CA ALA A 135 3.65 18.83 -10.56
C ALA A 135 3.09 17.46 -10.96
N GLY A 136 2.51 17.41 -12.16
CA GLY A 136 1.79 16.28 -12.71
C GLY A 136 2.49 14.92 -12.58
N GLN A 137 1.64 13.90 -12.48
CA GLN A 137 1.93 12.50 -12.23
C GLN A 137 2.95 11.90 -13.22
N ALA A 138 4.01 11.31 -12.68
CA ALA A 138 4.71 10.20 -13.32
C ALA A 138 4.85 9.10 -12.27
N GLY A 139 3.75 8.38 -12.04
CA GLY A 139 3.80 7.15 -11.25
C GLY A 139 4.65 6.13 -11.99
N ARG A 140 5.84 5.82 -11.46
CA ARG A 140 6.45 4.53 -11.73
C ARG A 140 5.68 3.49 -10.93
N PRO A 141 5.31 2.34 -11.52
CA PRO A 141 4.86 1.19 -10.75
C PRO A 141 5.95 0.84 -9.73
N LEU A 142 5.58 0.74 -8.46
CA LEU A 142 6.47 0.17 -7.45
C LEU A 142 6.68 -1.29 -7.84
N GLU A 143 7.88 -1.62 -8.32
CA GLU A 143 8.30 -3.01 -8.42
C GLU A 143 8.23 -3.60 -7.00
N THR A 144 7.36 -4.57 -6.79
CA THR A 144 7.25 -5.30 -5.55
C THR A 144 8.58 -6.00 -5.30
N GLY A 145 9.40 -5.38 -4.44
CA GLY A 145 10.65 -5.92 -3.95
C GLY A 145 10.40 -7.23 -3.20
N GLN A 146 10.58 -8.33 -3.94
CA GLN A 146 11.35 -9.50 -3.55
C GLN A 146 11.55 -9.69 -2.04
N THR A 147 10.73 -10.55 -1.45
CA THR A 147 11.16 -11.30 -0.27
C THR A 147 12.23 -12.30 -0.72
N GLY A 148 13.49 -11.88 -0.60
CA GLY A 148 14.65 -12.74 -0.81
C GLY A 148 14.66 -13.91 0.16
N GLY A 149 14.58 -15.12 -0.40
CA GLY A 149 14.84 -16.39 0.25
C GLY A 149 15.42 -17.34 -0.79
N THR A 150 16.75 -17.38 -0.85
CA THR A 150 17.60 -18.20 -1.73
C THR A 150 17.21 -19.68 -1.75
N VAL A 151 17.04 -20.25 -2.95
CA VAL A 151 17.25 -21.68 -3.17
C VAL A 151 18.01 -21.88 -4.48
N GLU A 152 19.28 -22.24 -4.36
CA GLU A 152 20.12 -22.73 -5.45
C GLU A 152 19.66 -24.12 -5.92
N GLN A 153 19.52 -24.21 -7.24
CA GLN A 153 19.89 -25.29 -8.17
C GLN A 153 19.84 -26.77 -7.75
N ALA A 154 19.00 -27.53 -8.48
CA ALA A 154 19.35 -28.76 -9.24
C ALA A 154 18.07 -29.16 -10.01
N GLY A 155 17.98 -29.16 -11.33
CA GLY A 155 18.75 -29.98 -12.26
C GLY A 155 17.98 -31.27 -12.56
N HIS A 156 17.24 -31.33 -13.67
CA HIS A 156 17.10 -32.54 -14.49
C HIS A 156 16.55 -32.24 -15.88
N ALA A 157 17.33 -32.66 -16.87
CA ALA A 157 17.00 -32.70 -18.27
C ALA A 157 15.89 -33.72 -18.57
N GLY A 158 15.09 -33.43 -19.59
CA GLY A 158 14.11 -34.36 -20.14
C GLY A 158 13.61 -33.85 -21.48
N GLN A 159 14.29 -34.28 -22.55
CA GLN A 159 13.92 -34.11 -23.94
C GLN A 159 12.51 -34.65 -24.20
N HIS A 160 11.72 -34.01 -25.07
CA HIS A 160 10.98 -34.74 -26.10
C HIS A 160 10.51 -33.79 -27.23
N THR A 161 10.70 -34.33 -28.42
CA THR A 161 10.51 -33.83 -29.79
C THR A 161 9.06 -33.72 -30.27
N LYS A 162 8.83 -32.86 -31.26
CA LYS A 162 8.04 -33.00 -32.53
C LYS A 162 7.18 -31.75 -32.79
N GLN A 163 7.53 -30.85 -33.73
CA GLN A 163 7.39 -30.85 -35.21
C GLN A 163 5.97 -30.64 -35.76
N ALA A 164 5.90 -29.66 -36.68
CA ALA A 164 4.89 -29.32 -37.71
C ALA A 164 3.57 -28.67 -37.22
N GLY A 165 3.01 -27.63 -37.83
CA GLY A 165 3.33 -26.86 -39.04
C GLY A 165 2.17 -25.91 -39.40
N HIS A 166 2.29 -25.24 -40.56
CA HIS A 166 1.38 -24.29 -41.25
C HIS A 166 1.54 -22.79 -40.88
N LEU A 167 2.11 -21.93 -41.72
CA LEU A 167 1.67 -21.39 -43.03
C LEU A 167 0.39 -20.53 -42.95
N ALA A 168 0.59 -19.21 -42.91
CA ALA A 168 -0.24 -18.23 -43.62
C ALA A 168 0.54 -16.92 -43.78
N GLN A 169 0.82 -16.56 -45.03
CA GLN A 169 1.40 -15.28 -45.44
C GLN A 169 0.30 -14.29 -45.85
N ALA A 170 0.72 -13.03 -45.88
CA ALA A 170 0.31 -11.95 -46.79
C ALA A 170 -0.86 -11.05 -46.37
N GLY A 171 -0.56 -9.75 -46.37
CA GLY A 171 -1.52 -8.65 -46.24
C GLY A 171 -0.82 -7.31 -46.09
N GLN A 172 -0.25 -6.80 -47.18
CA GLN A 172 0.46 -5.52 -47.27
C GLN A 172 -0.46 -4.30 -47.10
N SER A 173 0.12 -3.26 -46.51
CA SER A 173 0.02 -1.82 -46.84
C SER A 173 -1.32 -1.25 -47.33
N ALA A 174 -1.84 -0.25 -46.62
CA ALA A 174 -1.98 1.11 -47.16
C ALA A 174 -2.58 2.10 -46.15
N LYS A 175 -2.10 3.34 -46.27
CA LYS A 175 -2.72 4.64 -45.96
C LYS A 175 -2.11 5.43 -44.79
N MET A 176 -1.10 6.22 -45.19
CA MET A 176 -0.99 7.63 -44.82
C MET A 176 -2.36 8.30 -44.80
N GLY A 177 -2.70 8.88 -43.65
CA GLY A 177 -3.76 9.85 -43.47
C GLY A 177 -3.25 10.88 -42.47
N GLN A 178 -2.80 12.02 -43.00
CA GLN A 178 -2.53 13.23 -42.24
C GLN A 178 -3.83 13.83 -41.70
N ALA A 179 -3.67 14.78 -40.78
CA ALA A 179 -4.68 15.59 -40.11
C ALA A 179 -5.34 14.86 -38.92
N GLN A 180 -5.44 15.45 -37.73
CA GLN A 180 -5.68 16.86 -37.48
C GLN A 180 -5.15 17.22 -36.10
N GLN A 181 -4.38 18.30 -36.04
CA GLN A 181 -4.17 19.04 -34.81
C GLN A 181 -5.55 19.46 -34.29
N VAL A 182 -5.98 18.89 -33.16
CA VAL A 182 -7.01 19.49 -32.33
C VAL A 182 -6.29 20.26 -31.23
N SER A 183 -5.85 21.45 -31.60
CA SER A 183 -5.69 22.57 -30.68
C SER A 183 -7.07 22.88 -30.11
N GLY A 184 -7.35 22.31 -28.94
CA GLY A 184 -8.61 22.46 -28.22
C GLY A 184 -8.33 22.55 -26.73
N THR A 185 -8.05 23.78 -26.29
CA THR A 185 -8.39 24.35 -24.98
C THR A 185 -9.06 23.39 -23.99
N GLY A 186 -8.31 22.99 -22.97
CA GLY A 186 -8.86 22.17 -21.89
C GLY A 186 -7.86 21.76 -20.83
N GLN A 187 -6.83 22.57 -20.54
CA GLN A 187 -6.11 22.44 -19.27
C GLN A 187 -7.07 22.89 -18.16
N ALA A 188 -7.95 21.98 -17.75
CA ALA A 188 -8.72 22.10 -16.53
C ALA A 188 -7.71 22.21 -15.39
N ARG A 189 -7.55 23.44 -14.89
CA ARG A 189 -6.79 23.77 -13.69
C ARG A 189 -7.42 23.04 -12.51
N LEU A 190 -7.00 21.80 -12.24
CA LEU A 190 -7.13 21.19 -10.91
C LEU A 190 -5.82 21.39 -10.14
N GLY A 191 -5.35 22.64 -10.10
CA GLY A 191 -4.39 23.06 -9.08
C GLY A 191 -5.14 23.32 -7.79
N SER A 192 -5.73 22.30 -7.16
CA SER A 192 -6.14 22.41 -5.76
C SER A 192 -4.86 22.53 -4.95
N GLN A 193 -4.43 23.77 -4.72
CA GLN A 193 -3.27 24.06 -3.88
C GLN A 193 -3.55 23.46 -2.50
N VAL A 194 -2.82 22.41 -2.15
CA VAL A 194 -2.94 21.76 -0.84
C VAL A 194 -2.60 22.80 0.21
N LYS A 195 -3.54 23.06 1.12
CA LYS A 195 -3.40 24.05 2.19
C LYS A 195 -2.81 23.41 3.44
N GLU A 196 -3.21 22.18 3.72
CA GLU A 196 -2.81 21.45 4.92
C GLU A 196 -2.41 20.01 4.63
N VAL A 197 -1.32 19.58 5.27
CA VAL A 197 -0.87 18.19 5.29
C VAL A 197 -0.85 17.71 6.74
N ILE A 198 -1.72 16.76 7.06
CA ILE A 198 -1.80 16.11 8.37
C ILE A 198 -0.90 14.88 8.34
N LEU A 199 0.09 14.84 9.23
CA LEU A 199 0.96 13.69 9.40
C LEU A 199 0.32 12.72 10.41
N ALA A 200 -0.20 11.61 9.90
CA ALA A 200 -0.85 10.54 10.65
C ALA A 200 -0.04 9.23 10.64
N THR A 201 1.30 9.32 10.60
CA THR A 201 2.19 8.18 10.87
C THR A 201 2.10 7.75 12.34
N ASN A 202 2.43 6.50 12.63
CA ASN A 202 2.41 5.97 14.00
C ASN A 202 3.25 6.81 14.99
N PRO A 203 2.90 6.82 16.30
CA PRO A 203 3.66 7.47 17.35
C PRO A 203 4.83 6.59 17.86
N ASP A 204 5.52 5.90 16.97
CA ASP A 204 6.70 5.08 17.24
C ASP A 204 7.98 5.75 16.67
N ILE A 205 9.16 5.19 16.94
CA ILE A 205 10.44 5.82 16.55
C ILE A 205 10.51 6.06 15.02
N ASP A 206 10.11 5.06 14.24
CA ASP A 206 10.19 5.11 12.77
C ASP A 206 9.12 6.05 12.18
N GLY A 207 7.90 6.01 12.69
CA GLY A 207 6.81 6.90 12.31
C GLY A 207 7.09 8.35 12.69
N GLU A 208 7.73 8.59 13.84
CA GLU A 208 8.18 9.92 14.28
C GLU A 208 9.32 10.46 13.43
N THR A 209 10.31 9.62 13.12
CA THR A 209 11.41 9.96 12.22
C THR A 209 10.87 10.34 10.84
N THR A 210 9.92 9.56 10.33
CA THR A 210 9.25 9.82 9.06
C THR A 210 8.46 11.12 9.09
N ALA A 211 7.69 11.38 10.15
CA ALA A 211 6.92 12.62 10.29
C ALA A 211 7.84 13.85 10.35
N LEU A 212 8.94 13.79 11.12
CA LEU A 212 9.90 14.88 11.22
C LEU A 212 10.58 15.16 9.87
N TYR A 213 10.94 14.11 9.14
CA TYR A 213 11.49 14.22 7.80
C TYR A 213 10.50 14.89 6.83
N LEU A 214 9.26 14.41 6.78
CA LEU A 214 8.20 14.98 5.96
C LEU A 214 7.92 16.44 6.30
N ALA A 215 7.86 16.79 7.59
CA ALA A 215 7.65 18.17 8.00
C ALA A 215 8.77 19.10 7.50
N ARG A 216 10.04 18.66 7.56
CA ARG A 216 11.17 19.42 7.02
C ARG A 216 11.13 19.54 5.50
N ALA A 217 10.72 18.49 4.80
CA ALA A 217 10.63 18.48 3.34
C ALA A 217 9.45 19.33 2.80
N LEU A 218 8.33 19.38 3.53
CA LEU A 218 7.13 20.10 3.11
C LEU A 218 7.13 21.58 3.52
N LYS A 219 7.83 21.96 4.59
CA LYS A 219 7.88 23.35 5.09
C LYS A 219 8.32 24.38 4.03
N PRO A 220 9.33 24.12 3.17
CA PRO A 220 9.72 25.03 2.09
C PRO A 220 8.63 25.26 1.03
N LEU A 221 7.65 24.36 0.92
CA LEU A 221 6.57 24.45 -0.06
C LEU A 221 5.44 25.40 0.37
N GLY A 222 5.51 25.95 1.59
CA GLY A 222 4.52 26.91 2.10
C GLY A 222 3.18 26.29 2.53
N VAL A 223 3.12 24.97 2.69
CA VAL A 223 1.92 24.27 3.20
C VAL A 223 1.91 24.19 4.72
N LYS A 224 0.73 24.25 5.32
CA LYS A 224 0.56 24.01 6.76
C LYS A 224 0.76 22.53 7.05
N VAL A 225 1.72 22.18 7.89
CA VAL A 225 1.96 20.78 8.30
C VAL A 225 1.49 20.62 9.73
N THR A 226 0.57 19.67 9.97
CA THR A 226 0.04 19.35 11.30
C THR A 226 0.33 17.89 11.64
N ARG A 227 0.27 17.55 12.93
CA ARG A 227 0.47 16.19 13.45
C ARG A 227 -0.78 15.80 14.24
N LEU A 228 -1.15 14.53 14.19
CA LEU A 228 -2.19 14.02 15.09
C LEU A 228 -1.81 14.27 16.55
N ALA A 229 -2.81 14.57 17.37
CA ALA A 229 -2.62 14.79 18.79
C ALA A 229 -1.97 13.58 19.46
N ARG A 230 -1.16 13.83 20.49
CA ARG A 230 -0.61 12.81 21.38
C ARG A 230 -1.15 13.00 22.77
N GLY A 231 -1.45 11.89 23.42
CA GLY A 231 -1.88 11.91 24.80
C GLY A 231 -2.65 10.65 25.16
N LEU A 232 -3.39 10.77 26.25
CA LEU A 232 -4.16 9.67 26.81
C LEU A 232 -5.36 9.33 25.93
N PRO A 233 -5.64 8.04 25.69
CA PRO A 233 -6.87 7.65 25.05
C PRO A 233 -8.06 7.94 25.97
N PHE A 234 -9.23 8.15 25.38
CA PHE A 234 -10.45 8.35 26.14
C PHE A 234 -10.75 7.12 27.02
N GLY A 235 -11.09 7.36 28.29
CA GLY A 235 -11.33 6.29 29.26
C GLY A 235 -10.05 5.65 29.84
N ALA A 236 -8.87 6.21 29.57
CA ALA A 236 -7.65 5.80 30.26
C ALA A 236 -7.64 6.30 31.70
N ASP A 237 -7.29 5.38 32.61
CA ASP A 237 -6.96 5.70 34.00
C ASP A 237 -5.50 6.16 34.09
N LEU A 238 -5.25 7.29 34.75
CA LEU A 238 -3.91 7.88 34.86
C LEU A 238 -2.89 6.94 35.50
N ASP A 239 -3.31 6.14 36.47
CA ASP A 239 -2.45 5.20 37.20
C ASP A 239 -1.87 4.08 36.32
N TYR A 240 -2.49 3.81 35.17
CA TYR A 240 -2.08 2.77 34.23
C TYR A 240 -1.47 3.33 32.93
N ALA A 241 -1.38 4.65 32.80
CA ALA A 241 -0.75 5.27 31.64
C ALA A 241 0.77 5.23 31.76
N ASP A 242 1.46 5.01 30.64
CA ASP A 242 2.92 5.07 30.62
C ASP A 242 3.43 6.50 30.76
N GLU A 243 4.63 6.65 31.34
CA GLU A 243 5.24 7.94 31.63
C GLU A 243 5.43 8.83 30.39
N VAL A 244 5.71 8.22 29.24
CA VAL A 244 5.92 8.95 27.98
C VAL A 244 4.59 9.55 27.51
N THR A 245 3.51 8.77 27.51
CA THR A 245 2.18 9.24 27.16
C THR A 245 1.68 10.34 28.11
N LEU A 246 1.90 10.18 29.42
CA LEU A 246 1.57 11.20 30.42
C LEU A 246 2.33 12.51 30.19
N ALA A 247 3.65 12.43 29.96
CA ALA A 247 4.47 13.60 29.66
C ALA A 247 3.97 14.33 28.40
N ARG A 248 3.65 13.59 27.34
CA ARG A 248 3.08 14.16 26.10
C ARG A 248 1.71 14.80 26.32
N ALA A 249 0.84 14.18 27.10
CA ALA A 249 -0.47 14.74 27.43
C ALA A 249 -0.34 16.06 28.22
N LEU A 250 0.62 16.15 29.14
CA LEU A 250 0.89 17.37 29.92
C LEU A 250 1.50 18.50 29.07
N GLU A 251 2.42 18.15 28.16
CA GLU A 251 2.98 19.09 27.17
C GLU A 251 1.91 19.64 26.23
N GLY A 252 1.01 18.78 25.76
CA GLY A 252 -0.06 19.10 24.81
C GLY A 252 -1.37 19.60 25.45
N ARG A 253 -1.37 19.96 26.74
CA ARG A 253 -2.59 20.43 27.42
C ARG A 253 -3.18 21.66 26.74
N SER A 254 -4.49 21.69 26.61
CA SER A 254 -5.24 22.80 25.99
C SER A 254 -6.02 23.58 27.05
N GLU A 255 -6.24 24.87 26.82
CA GLU A 255 -7.17 25.70 27.60
C GLU A 255 -8.62 25.33 27.25
N ILE A 256 -9.53 25.40 28.23
CA ILE A 256 -10.96 25.05 28.06
C ILE A 256 -11.84 26.29 28.06
#